data_AF-A0A0R0B6A6-F1
#
_entry.id   AF-A0A0R0B6A6-F1
#
_cell.length_a   1.000
_cell.length_b   1.000
_cell.length_c   1.000
_cell.angle_alpha   90.00
_cell.angle_beta   90.00
_cell.angle_gamma   90.00
#
_symmetry.space_group_name_H-M   'P 1'
#
loop_
_entity.id
_entity.type
_entity.pdbx_description
1 polymer ?
#
loop_
_entity_poly.entity_id
_entity_poly.type
_entity_poly.pdbx_seq_one_letter_code
_entity_poly.pdbx_strand_id
1 'polypeptide(L)'
;MFEINEKQEALLRLPDPSTFFPLLCREIREEYPGSVGHLSDGALMDDVVRSHDHAAYVLRVTHLPVLVRWVKADMAWARGLRAVPAADMWMRAATDPNLAAADLPSNLAGH
;
A
#
# COMPACT_ATOMS: atom_id res chain seq x y z
N MET A 1 -6.49 33.83 -9.61
CA MET A 1 -6.73 32.48 -10.15
C MET A 1 -5.36 31.83 -10.25
N PHE A 2 -5.11 30.73 -9.52
CA PHE A 2 -3.84 30.01 -9.63
C PHE A 2 -3.90 29.16 -10.89
N GLU A 3 -3.07 29.48 -11.89
CA GLU A 3 -2.88 28.62 -13.06
C GLU A 3 -1.91 27.51 -12.69
N ILE A 4 -2.40 26.27 -12.76
CA ILE A 4 -1.65 25.06 -12.44
C ILE A 4 -1.09 24.53 -13.76
N ASN A 5 0.23 24.36 -13.86
CA ASN A 5 0.85 23.82 -15.07
C ASN A 5 0.69 22.29 -15.17
N GLU A 6 0.93 21.70 -16.34
CA GLU A 6 0.76 20.24 -16.58
C GLU A 6 1.51 19.37 -15.56
N LYS A 7 2.69 19.80 -15.10
CA LYS A 7 3.43 19.06 -14.07
C LYS A 7 2.73 19.11 -12.71
N GLN A 8 2.24 20.28 -12.33
CA GLN A 8 1.48 20.46 -11.09
C GLN A 8 0.12 19.77 -11.16
N GLU A 9 -0.52 19.73 -12.33
CA GLU A 9 -1.75 18.97 -12.55
C GLU A 9 -1.49 17.46 -12.46
N ALA A 10 -0.38 16.97 -13.04
CA ALA A 10 0.03 15.58 -12.90
C ALA A 10 0.30 15.19 -11.43
N LEU A 11 0.83 16.10 -10.61
CA LEU A 11 1.00 15.88 -9.16
C LEU A 11 -0.32 15.80 -8.39
N LEU A 12 -1.41 16.33 -8.94
CA LEU A 12 -2.75 16.28 -8.34
C LEU A 12 -3.56 15.07 -8.81
N ARG A 13 -3.11 14.39 -9.88
CA ARG A 13 -3.77 13.19 -10.40
C ARG A 13 -3.28 11.96 -9.64
N LEU A 14 -4.23 11.13 -9.21
CA LEU A 14 -3.90 9.78 -8.76
C LEU A 14 -3.26 9.02 -9.94
N PRO A 15 -2.24 8.18 -9.68
CA PRO A 15 -1.62 7.41 -10.74
C PRO A 15 -2.65 6.48 -11.36
N ASP A 16 -2.62 6.34 -12.69
CA ASP A 16 -3.51 5.43 -13.41
C ASP A 16 -3.35 4.01 -12.86
N PRO A 17 -4.41 3.40 -12.29
CA PRO A 17 -4.36 2.05 -11.73
C PRO A 17 -3.79 1.00 -12.69
N SER A 18 -4.07 1.14 -13.99
CA SER A 18 -3.63 0.22 -15.04
C SER A 18 -2.11 0.25 -15.26
N THR A 19 -1.45 1.34 -14.88
CA THR A 19 0.01 1.48 -14.96
C THR A 19 0.67 1.32 -13.59
N PHE A 20 -0.01 1.80 -12.55
CA PHE A 20 0.48 1.83 -11.18
C PHE A 20 0.65 0.43 -10.59
N PHE A 21 -0.40 -0.40 -10.63
CA PHE A 21 -0.34 -1.72 -9.99
C PHE A 21 0.68 -2.67 -10.64
N PRO A 22 0.83 -2.72 -11.98
CA PRO A 22 1.90 -3.51 -12.59
C PRO A 22 3.31 -3.08 -12.16
N LEU A 23 3.56 -1.77 -12.06
CA LEU A 23 4.84 -1.26 -11.58
C LEU A 23 5.08 -1.65 -10.12
N LEU A 24 4.07 -1.48 -9.27
CA LEU A 24 4.15 -1.85 -7.86
C LEU A 24 4.38 -3.36 -7.68
N CYS A 25 3.73 -4.21 -8.47
CA CYS A 25 3.97 -5.66 -8.46
C CYS A 25 5.42 -6.00 -8.83
N ARG A 26 5.99 -5.32 -9.82
CA ARG A 26 7.39 -5.50 -10.22
C ARG A 26 8.33 -5.11 -9.08
N GLU A 27 8.15 -3.94 -8.48
CA GLU A 27 8.96 -3.49 -7.34
C GLU A 27 8.88 -4.48 -6.18
N ILE A 28 7.69 -5.00 -5.85
CA ILE A 28 7.50 -5.97 -4.77
C ILE A 28 8.23 -7.29 -5.07
N ARG A 29 8.27 -7.75 -6.32
CA ARG A 29 9.05 -8.94 -6.70
C ARG A 29 10.55 -8.72 -6.58
N GLU A 30 11.01 -7.53 -6.92
CA GLU A 30 12.43 -7.16 -6.82
C GLU A 30 12.86 -7.04 -5.35
N GLU A 31 12.02 -6.44 -4.50
CA GLU A 31 12.33 -6.19 -3.08
C GLU A 31 12.12 -7.44 -2.20
N TYR A 32 11.10 -8.26 -2.49
CA TYR A 32 10.69 -9.39 -1.64
C TYR A 32 10.55 -10.72 -2.40
N PRO A 33 11.56 -11.16 -3.18
CA PRO A 33 11.45 -12.36 -4.01
C PRO A 33 11.18 -13.63 -3.19
N GLY A 34 11.65 -13.71 -1.94
CA GLY A 34 11.38 -14.85 -1.05
C GLY A 34 9.92 -14.93 -0.59
N SER A 35 9.25 -13.79 -0.43
CA SER A 35 7.86 -13.73 0.05
C SER A 35 6.86 -13.93 -1.09
N VAL A 36 7.13 -13.40 -2.29
CA VAL A 36 6.16 -13.42 -3.41
C VAL A 36 6.58 -14.27 -4.60
N GLY A 37 7.79 -14.84 -4.61
CA GLY A 37 8.32 -15.57 -5.77
C GLY A 37 7.53 -16.83 -6.16
N HIS A 38 6.74 -17.38 -5.23
CA HIS A 38 5.86 -18.52 -5.46
C HIS A 38 4.52 -18.14 -6.11
N LEU A 39 4.18 -16.85 -6.16
CA LEU A 39 2.92 -16.36 -6.73
C LEU A 39 3.05 -16.20 -8.24
N SER A 40 1.95 -16.46 -8.96
CA SER A 40 1.83 -16.04 -10.36
C SER A 40 1.66 -14.52 -10.45
N ASP A 41 1.88 -13.94 -11.63
CA ASP A 41 1.70 -12.49 -11.83
C ASP A 41 0.26 -12.05 -11.54
N GLY A 42 -0.73 -12.84 -11.97
CA GLY A 42 -2.14 -12.60 -11.68
C GLY A 42 -2.46 -12.69 -10.18
N ALA A 43 -1.92 -13.69 -9.48
CA ALA A 43 -2.15 -13.84 -8.04
C ALA A 43 -1.53 -12.69 -7.23
N LEU A 44 -0.31 -12.24 -7.61
CA LEU A 44 0.33 -11.08 -6.99
C LEU A 44 -0.46 -9.80 -7.25
N MET A 45 -0.92 -9.59 -8.49
CA MET A 45 -1.76 -8.45 -8.85
C MET A 45 -3.03 -8.39 -8.00
N ASP A 46 -3.74 -9.51 -7.89
CA ASP A 46 -4.96 -9.60 -7.08
C ASP A 46 -4.69 -9.27 -5.61
N ASP A 47 -3.59 -9.77 -5.05
CA ASP A 47 -3.23 -9.50 -3.65
C ASP A 47 -2.81 -8.05 -3.41
N VAL A 48 -2.09 -7.44 -4.36
CA VAL A 48 -1.70 -6.02 -4.35
C VAL A 48 -2.93 -5.12 -4.42
N VAL A 49 -3.84 -5.36 -5.38
CA VAL A 49 -5.08 -4.58 -5.53
C VAL A 49 -5.94 -4.72 -4.27
N ARG A 50 -6.15 -5.95 -3.78
CA ARG A 50 -6.90 -6.15 -2.52
C ARG A 50 -6.24 -5.44 -1.34
N SER A 51 -4.91 -5.37 -1.28
CA SER A 51 -4.20 -4.69 -0.18
C SER A 51 -4.40 -3.18 -0.26
N HIS A 52 -4.26 -2.64 -1.46
CA HIS A 52 -4.45 -1.23 -1.74
C HIS A 52 -5.89 -0.80 -1.40
N ASP A 53 -6.89 -1.52 -1.91
CA ASP A 53 -8.29 -1.17 -1.71
C ASP A 53 -8.69 -1.26 -0.24
N HIS A 54 -8.17 -2.24 0.49
CA HIS A 54 -8.37 -2.32 1.93
C HIS A 54 -7.80 -1.08 2.64
N ALA A 55 -6.54 -0.74 2.37
CA ALA A 55 -5.90 0.42 3.00
C ALA A 55 -6.60 1.74 2.64
N ALA A 56 -6.97 1.93 1.38
CA ALA A 56 -7.59 3.15 0.89
C ALA A 56 -9.05 3.30 1.35
N TYR A 57 -9.86 2.26 1.21
CA TYR A 57 -11.30 2.36 1.40
C TYR A 57 -11.78 1.91 2.78
N VAL A 58 -11.11 0.92 3.40
CA VAL A 58 -11.46 0.44 4.75
C VAL A 58 -10.72 1.25 5.80
N LEU A 59 -9.40 1.41 5.66
CA LEU A 59 -8.57 2.09 6.64
C LEU A 59 -8.45 3.61 6.40
N ARG A 60 -8.97 4.12 5.28
CA ARG A 60 -8.98 5.56 4.93
C ARG A 60 -7.58 6.18 4.86
N VAL A 61 -6.57 5.39 4.47
CA VAL A 61 -5.25 5.91 4.14
C VAL A 61 -5.34 6.60 2.78
N THR A 62 -5.00 7.88 2.73
CA THR A 62 -5.16 8.74 1.54
C THR A 62 -3.84 9.19 0.94
N HIS A 63 -2.74 9.10 1.70
CA HIS A 63 -1.42 9.47 1.22
C HIS A 63 -0.81 8.33 0.39
N LEU A 64 -0.61 8.58 -0.90
CA LEU A 64 -0.08 7.59 -1.84
C LEU A 64 1.24 6.95 -1.40
N PRO A 65 2.26 7.68 -0.89
CA PRO A 65 3.48 7.05 -0.40
C PRO A 65 3.24 6.08 0.76
N VAL A 66 2.27 6.39 1.63
CA VAL A 66 1.88 5.53 2.75
C VAL A 66 1.14 4.30 2.25
N LEU A 67 0.25 4.44 1.27
CA LEU A 67 -0.42 3.31 0.60
C LEU A 67 0.60 2.35 -0.04
N VAL A 68 1.57 2.88 -0.79
CA VAL A 68 2.63 2.06 -1.41
C VAL A 68 3.40 1.30 -0.33
N ARG A 69 3.84 1.98 0.72
CA ARG A 69 4.60 1.35 1.81
C ARG A 69 3.79 0.28 2.54
N TRP A 70 2.50 0.54 2.78
CA TRP A 70 1.58 -0.40 3.41
C TRP A 70 1.41 -1.67 2.56
N VAL A 71 1.16 -1.51 1.26
CA VAL A 71 1.00 -2.65 0.34
C VAL A 71 2.28 -3.48 0.25
N LYS A 72 3.44 -2.84 0.17
CA LYS A 72 4.74 -3.53 0.18
C LYS A 72 4.93 -4.34 1.47
N ALA A 73 4.63 -3.76 2.62
CA ALA A 73 4.73 -4.45 3.90
C ALA A 73 3.75 -5.63 4.02
N ASP A 74 2.52 -5.47 3.54
CA ASP A 74 1.53 -6.56 3.55
C ASP A 74 1.95 -7.74 2.65
N MET A 75 2.63 -7.45 1.53
CA MET A 75 3.18 -8.47 0.64
C MET A 75 4.44 -9.14 1.21
N ALA A 76 5.31 -8.37 1.88
CA ALA A 76 6.52 -8.89 2.51
C ALA A 76 6.21 -9.97 3.57
N TRP A 77 5.09 -9.82 4.30
CA TRP A 77 4.72 -10.69 5.42
C TRP A 77 3.54 -11.63 5.14
N ALA A 78 3.20 -11.84 3.86
CA ALA A 78 2.15 -12.74 3.38
C ALA A 78 0.78 -12.57 4.07
N ARG A 79 -0.04 -11.64 3.55
CA ARG A 79 -1.37 -11.25 4.09
C ARG A 79 -1.33 -10.79 5.56
N GLY A 80 -0.14 -10.51 6.09
CA GLY A 80 0.11 -10.33 7.51
C GLY A 80 -0.58 -9.09 8.08
N LEU A 81 -0.57 -7.96 7.40
CA LEU A 81 -1.17 -6.74 7.96
C LEU A 81 -2.70 -6.81 7.92
N ARG A 82 -3.26 -7.30 6.83
CA ARG A 82 -4.72 -7.46 6.70
C ARG A 82 -5.30 -8.58 7.56
N ALA A 83 -4.51 -9.61 7.86
CA ALA A 83 -4.96 -10.74 8.69
C ALA A 83 -4.67 -10.55 10.18
N VAL A 84 -3.89 -9.55 10.58
CA VAL A 84 -3.56 -9.28 12.00
C VAL A 84 -4.65 -8.39 12.61
N PRO A 85 -5.51 -8.94 13.50
CA PRO A 85 -6.63 -8.17 14.07
C PRO A 85 -6.17 -6.99 14.91
N ALA A 86 -4.97 -7.07 15.50
CA ALA A 86 -4.38 -5.97 16.26
C ALA A 86 -4.03 -4.77 15.37
N ALA A 87 -3.62 -5.01 14.11
CA ALA A 87 -3.31 -3.96 13.16
C ALA A 87 -4.60 -3.25 12.71
N ASP A 88 -5.66 -3.99 12.40
CA ASP A 88 -6.98 -3.42 12.08
C ASP A 88 -7.54 -2.63 13.27
N MET A 89 -7.45 -3.16 14.50
CA MET A 89 -7.92 -2.47 15.70
C MET A 89 -7.15 -1.16 15.96
N TRP A 90 -5.82 -1.18 15.84
CA TRP A 90 -5.01 0.03 16.00
C TRP A 90 -5.35 1.06 14.93
N MET A 91 -5.44 0.65 13.67
CA MET A 91 -5.81 1.55 12.57
C MET A 91 -7.19 2.19 12.76
N ARG A 92 -8.18 1.44 13.26
CA ARG A 92 -9.53 1.96 13.53
C ARG A 92 -9.58 2.91 14.74
N ALA A 93 -8.68 2.74 15.71
CA ALA A 93 -8.59 3.59 16.89
C ALA A 93 -7.77 4.86 16.64
N ALA A 94 -7.05 4.94 15.53
CA ALA A 94 -6.18 6.07 15.21
C ALA A 94 -6.97 7.32 14.81
N THR A 95 -6.62 8.45 15.42
CA THR A 95 -7.14 9.77 15.03
C THR A 95 -6.65 10.20 13.64
N ASP A 96 -5.45 9.78 13.26
CA ASP A 96 -4.86 10.00 11.94
C ASP A 96 -4.45 8.65 11.31
N PRO A 97 -5.24 8.15 10.34
CA PRO A 97 -4.94 6.89 9.67
C PRO A 97 -3.66 6.91 8.84
N ASN A 98 -3.25 8.05 8.28
CA ASN A 98 -2.02 8.12 7.48
C ASN A 98 -0.78 8.02 8.37
N LEU A 99 -0.80 8.70 9.52
CA LEU A 99 0.28 8.60 10.50
C LEU A 99 0.39 7.18 11.07
N ALA A 100 -0.75 6.61 11.49
CA ALA A 100 -0.80 5.24 12.00
C ALA A 100 -0.29 4.22 10.97
N ALA A 101 -0.71 4.34 9.70
CA ALA A 101 -0.25 3.47 8.63
C ALA A 101 1.23 3.65 8.26
N ALA A 102 1.82 4.83 8.52
CA ALA A 102 3.26 5.05 8.33
C ALA A 102 4.10 4.42 9.44
N ASP A 103 3.58 4.44 10.67
CA ASP A 103 4.29 3.96 11.86
C ASP A 103 4.20 2.43 12.02
N LEU A 104 3.03 1.87 11.75
CA LEU A 104 2.72 0.47 12.06
C LEU A 104 3.60 -0.55 11.30
N PRO A 105 3.88 -0.39 10.00
CA PRO A 105 4.84 -1.24 9.29
C PRO A 105 6.28 -1.09 9.81
N SER A 106 6.66 0.09 10.29
CA SER A 106 8.00 0.32 10.86
C SER A 106 8.16 -0.43 12.19
N ASN A 107 7.10 -0.44 13.01
CA ASN A 107 7.09 -1.08 14.32
C ASN A 107 7.02 -2.62 14.24
N LEU A 108 6.40 -3.16 13.19
CA LEU A 108 6.30 -4.61 12.98
C LEU A 108 7.52 -5.21 12.29
N ALA A 109 8.31 -4.42 11.54
CA ALA A 109 9.54 -4.87 10.88
C ALA A 109 10.73 -5.08 11.85
N GLY A 110 10.60 -4.60 13.09
CA GLY A 110 11.63 -4.70 14.14
C GLY A 110 11.50 -5.89 15.09
N HIS A 111 10.59 -6.83 14.79
CA HIS A 111 10.36 -8.05 15.57
C HIS A 111 10.62 -9.31 14.75
#